data_AF-A0A0L6U8G0-F1
#
_entry.id   AF-A0A0L6U8G0-F1
#
_cell.length_a   1.000
_cell.length_b   1.000
_cell.length_c   1.000
_cell.angle_alpha   90.00
_cell.angle_beta   90.00
_cell.angle_gamma   90.00
#
_symmetry.space_group_name_H-M   'P 1'
#
loop_
_entity.id
_entity.type
_entity.pdbx_description
1 polymer ?
#
loop_
_entity_poly.entity_id
_entity_poly.type
_entity_poly.pdbx_seq_one_letter_code
_entity_poly.pdbx_strand_id
1 'polypeptide(L)' 'MVIVFQKYAAELNYLAVKLAQEGKSLAEVNSHLGASISPDLLSRWTKLYKRTQAIVCNPENYLTHGYQGSCHQ' A
#
# COMPACT_ATOMS: atom_id res chain seq x y z
N MET A 1 21.60 2.24 10.23
CA MET A 1 20.57 2.34 9.18
C MET A 1 19.52 3.33 9.70
N VAL A 2 19.53 4.58 9.24
CA VAL A 2 18.59 5.60 9.73
C VAL A 2 17.25 5.37 9.06
N ILE A 3 16.22 5.03 9.84
CA ILE A 3 14.85 4.94 9.34
C ILE A 3 14.26 6.35 9.41
N VAL A 4 14.30 7.07 8.29
CA VAL A 4 13.67 8.37 8.16
C VAL A 4 12.19 8.14 7.82
N PHE A 5 11.30 8.30 8.80
CA PHE A 5 9.86 8.34 8.57
C PHE A 5 9.48 9.75 8.07
N GLN A 6 9.59 9.98 6.75
CA GLN A 6 8.99 11.16 6.14
C GLN A 6 7.48 10.98 6.06
N LYS A 7 6.73 11.97 6.56
CA LYS A 7 5.26 12.08 6.43
C LYS A 7 4.78 11.89 4.97
N TYR A 8 5.64 12.20 4.00
CA TYR A 8 5.44 12.01 2.56
C TYR A 8 5.41 10.53 2.10
N ALA A 9 6.01 9.60 2.85
CA ALA A 9 6.22 8.23 2.37
C ALA A 9 4.92 7.40 2.34
N ALA A 10 3.97 7.67 3.24
CA ALA A 10 2.71 6.92 3.31
C ALA A 10 1.77 7.26 2.14
N GLU A 11 1.60 8.54 1.84
CA GLU A 11 0.79 9.02 0.72
C GLU A 11 1.40 8.60 -0.63
N LEU A 12 2.71 8.75 -0.78
CA LEU A 12 3.42 8.33 -1.99
C LEU A 12 3.29 6.82 -2.23
N ASN A 13 3.40 6.00 -1.19
CA ASN A 13 3.18 4.56 -1.26
C ASN A 13 1.73 4.26 -1.68
N TYR A 14 0.75 4.87 -1.03
CA TYR A 14 -0.67 4.65 -1.34
C TYR A 14 -1.00 5.01 -2.80
N LEU A 15 -0.56 6.18 -3.28
CA LEU A 15 -0.78 6.61 -4.65
C LEU A 15 -0.06 5.69 -5.65
N ALA A 16 1.16 5.27 -5.35
CA ALA A 16 1.91 4.33 -6.20
C ALA A 16 1.18 2.99 -6.34
N VAL A 17 0.67 2.44 -5.23
CA VAL A 17 -0.10 1.19 -5.25
C VAL A 17 -1.42 1.36 -6.00
N LYS A 18 -2.14 2.48 -5.79
CA LYS A 18 -3.41 2.76 -6.47
C LYS A 18 -3.24 2.80 -7.99
N LEU A 19 -2.27 3.57 -8.47
CA LEU A 19 -1.97 3.66 -9.91
C LEU A 19 -1.56 2.30 -10.50
N ALA A 20 -0.77 1.51 -9.76
CA ALA A 20 -0.41 0.16 -10.20
C ALA A 20 -1.63 -0.79 -10.28
N GLN A 21 -2.62 -0.65 -9.38
CA GLN A 21 -3.87 -1.42 -9.45
C GLN A 21 -4.77 -1.01 -10.62
N GLU A 22 -4.70 0.26 -11.03
CA GLU A 22 -5.35 0.78 -12.24
C GLU A 22 -4.66 0.33 -13.54
N GLY A 23 -3.61 -0.50 -13.45
CA GLY A 23 -2.90 -1.08 -14.59
C GLY A 23 -1.76 -0.21 -15.13
N LYS A 24 -1.39 0.88 -14.43
CA LYS A 24 -0.26 1.72 -14.83
C LYS A 24 1.07 0.98 -14.70
N SER A 25 1.95 1.17 -15.68
CA SER A 25 3.32 0.70 -15.64
C SER A 25 4.16 1.47 -14.60
N LEU A 26 5.28 0.89 -14.15
CA LEU A 26 6.18 1.56 -13.21
C LEU A 26 6.66 2.93 -13.73
N ALA A 27 6.92 3.04 -15.03
CA ALA A 27 7.34 4.29 -15.67
C ALA A 27 6.25 5.36 -15.58
N GLU A 28 5.00 5.00 -15.85
CA GLU A 28 3.85 5.91 -15.68
C GLU A 28 3.67 6.30 -14.22
N VAL A 29 3.77 5.35 -13.28
CA VAL A 29 3.67 5.64 -11.84
C VAL A 29 4.74 6.65 -11.41
N ASN A 30 5.99 6.44 -11.81
CA ASN A 30 7.10 7.35 -11.51
C ASN A 30 6.90 8.74 -12.13
N SER A 31 6.41 8.79 -13.37
CA SER A 31 6.10 10.05 -14.05
C SER A 31 4.96 10.80 -13.36
N HIS A 32 3.88 10.11 -12.98
CA HIS A 32 2.73 10.71 -12.29
C HIS A 32 3.09 11.24 -10.91
N LEU A 33 4.01 10.58 -10.20
CA LEU A 33 4.40 10.93 -8.83
C LEU A 33 5.64 11.84 -8.76
N GLY A 34 6.27 12.15 -9.89
CA GLY A 34 7.55 12.86 -9.91
C GLY A 34 8.64 12.14 -9.10
N ALA A 35 8.58 10.82 -9.06
CA ALA A 35 9.39 9.98 -8.18
C ALA A 35 10.21 8.96 -8.98
N SER A 36 11.22 8.37 -8.31
CA SER A 36 12.01 7.26 -8.86
C SER A 36 11.87 6.05 -7.94
N ILE A 37 10.70 5.42 -7.98
CA ILE A 37 10.37 4.19 -7.26
C ILE A 37 11.00 3.02 -8.01
N SER A 38 11.65 2.13 -7.28
CA SER A 38 12.18 0.89 -7.84
C SER A 38 11.09 -0.17 -8.01
N PRO A 39 11.22 -1.09 -8.98
CA PRO A 39 10.25 -2.17 -9.18
C PRO A 39 10.04 -3.03 -7.93
N ASP A 40 11.11 -3.33 -7.19
CA ASP A 40 11.06 -4.09 -5.94
C ASP A 40 10.23 -3.40 -4.86
N LEU A 41 10.39 -2.07 -4.76
CA LEU A 41 9.68 -1.27 -3.76
C LEU A 41 8.18 -1.23 -4.08
N LEU A 42 7.83 -1.01 -5.35
CA LEU A 42 6.44 -1.04 -5.81
C LEU A 42 5.82 -2.43 -5.57
N SER A 43 6.53 -3.50 -5.92
CA SER A 43 6.08 -4.88 -5.68
C SER A 43 5.82 -5.17 -4.20
N ARG A 44 6.73 -4.73 -3.32
CA ARG A 44 6.59 -4.89 -1.87
C ARG A 44 5.38 -4.14 -1.34
N TRP A 45 5.15 -2.92 -1.80
CA TRP A 45 4.00 -2.10 -1.42
C TRP A 45 2.68 -2.69 -1.90
N THR A 46 2.59 -3.15 -3.15
CA THR A 46 1.40 -3.83 -3.67
C THR A 46 1.10 -5.11 -2.90
N LYS A 47 2.11 -5.92 -2.56
CA LYS A 47 1.93 -7.12 -1.73
C LYS A 47 1.43 -6.77 -0.33
N LEU A 48 2.01 -5.76 0.30
CA LEU A 48 1.59 -5.30 1.62
C LEU A 48 0.14 -4.82 1.58
N TYR A 49 -0.22 -4.00 0.59
CA TYR A 49 -1.58 -3.50 0.42
C TYR A 49 -2.60 -4.61 0.22
N LYS A 50 -2.31 -5.59 -0.65
CA LYS A 50 -3.18 -6.77 -0.85
C LYS A 50 -3.36 -7.57 0.44
N ARG A 51 -2.27 -7.78 1.20
CA ARG A 51 -2.32 -8.47 2.49
C ARG A 51 -3.15 -7.68 3.51
N THR A 52 -2.96 -6.37 3.58
CA THR A 52 -3.71 -5.52 4.51
C THR A 52 -5.18 -5.43 4.11
N GLN A 53 -5.52 -5.31 2.83
CA GLN A 53 -6.92 -5.40 2.38
C GLN A 53 -7.55 -6.76 2.71
N ALA A 54 -6.81 -7.85 2.56
CA ALA A 54 -7.28 -9.17 2.95
C ALA A 54 -7.46 -9.33 4.47
N ILE A 55 -6.68 -8.59 5.28
CA ILE A 55 -6.84 -8.56 6.75
C ILE A 55 -7.98 -7.61 7.15
N VAL A 56 -8.09 -6.47 6.47
CA VAL A 56 -9.15 -5.46 6.62
C VAL A 56 -10.35 -5.89 5.76
N CYS A 57 -10.84 -7.10 6.02
CA CYS A 57 -12.15 -7.54 5.55
C CYS A 57 -13.20 -6.69 6.28
N ASN A 58 -13.73 -5.70 5.57
CA ASN A 58 -14.74 -4.74 6.01
C ASN A 58 -14.25 -3.73 7.08
N PRO A 59 -14.02 -2.45 6.75
CA PRO A 59 -13.60 -1.44 7.71
C PRO A 59 -14.62 -1.19 8.85
N GLU A 60 -15.89 -1.55 8.65
CA GLU A 60 -16.90 -1.48 9.73
C GLU A 60 -16.61 -2.44 10.88
N ASN A 61 -15.97 -3.59 10.63
CA ASN A 61 -15.59 -4.53 11.68
C ASN A 61 -14.41 -4.04 12.54
N TYR A 62 -13.63 -3.07 12.04
CA TYR A 62 -12.46 -2.55 12.75
C TYR A 62 -12.84 -1.49 13.80
N LEU A 63 -13.95 -0.77 13.58
CA LEU A 63 -14.44 0.23 14.54
C LEU A 63 -15.10 -0.41 15.76
N THR A 64 -15.65 -1.62 15.62
CA THR A 64 -16.42 -2.24 16.71
C THR A 64 -15.56 -3.02 17.68
N HIS A 65 -14.46 -3.65 17.26
CA HIS A 65 -13.66 -4.50 18.16
C HIS A 65 -12.17 -4.20 18.06
N GLY A 66 -11.60 -3.70 19.15
CA GLY A 66 -10.17 -3.83 19.40
C GLY A 66 -9.81 -5.32 19.33
N TYR A 67 -9.13 -5.71 18.26
CA TYR A 67 -8.49 -7.01 18.04
C TYR A 67 -9.26 -8.26 18.53
N GLN A 68 -9.94 -8.93 17.60
CA GLN A 68 -9.83 -10.39 17.54
C GLN A 68 -9.97 -10.86 16.09
N GLY A 69 -8.82 -11.11 15.47
CA GLY A 69 -8.77 -11.60 14.10
C GLY A 69 -9.38 -13.00 13.99
N SER A 70 -10.17 -13.20 12.94
CA SER A 70 -10.28 -14.48 12.23
C SER A 70 -10.96 -14.25 10.88
N CYS A 71 -10.16 -14.12 9.83
CA CYS A 71 -10.64 -14.43 8.48
C CYS A 71 -10.32 -15.92 8.25
N HIS A 72 -11.33 -16.77 8.33
CA HIS A 72 -11.23 -18.15 7.88
C HIS A 72 -11.41 -18.19 6.36
N GLN A 73 -10.48 -18.89 5.70
CA GLN A 73 -10.55 -19.32 4.30
C GLN A 73 -11.79 -20.15 4.02
#